data_AF-A0A7S4I474-F1
#
_entry.id   AF-A0A7S4I474-F1
#
_cell.length_a   1.000
_cell.length_b   1.000
_cell.length_c   1.000
_cell.angle_alpha   90.00
_cell.angle_beta   90.00
_cell.angle_gamma   90.00
#
_symmetry.space_group_name_H-M   'P 1'
#
loop_
_entity.id
_entity.type
_entity.pdbx_description
1 polymer ?
#
loop_
_entity_poly.entity_id
_entity_poly.type
_entity_poly.pdbx_seq_one_letter_code
_entity_poly.pdbx_strand_id
1 'polypeptide(L)'
;EEGFGMLTPTNQVRKPWAPAVANAGDWYRIVAIRKYGGVYMDSDNIPLRPLEEWVDVTMSALQGFREVFASYIMGNWAFASPPDTPFLQCWEQEFATALQDMSAY
;
A
#
# COMPACT_ATOMS: atom_id res chain seq x y z
N GLU A 1 -24.15 -25.80 33.51
CA GLU A 1 -24.40 -25.14 32.22
C GLU A 1 -23.55 -23.88 32.17
N GLU A 2 -22.33 -24.00 31.64
CA GLU A 2 -21.41 -22.88 31.48
C GLU A 2 -21.74 -22.16 30.18
N GLY A 3 -22.20 -20.91 30.31
CA GLY A 3 -22.47 -20.03 29.17
C GLY A 3 -21.16 -19.62 28.51
N PHE A 4 -20.96 -20.04 27.28
CA PHE A 4 -19.92 -19.56 26.38
C PHE A 4 -20.13 -18.05 26.17
N GLY A 5 -19.34 -17.24 26.88
CA GLY A 5 -19.31 -15.79 26.69
C GLY A 5 -18.81 -15.47 25.29
N MET A 6 -19.72 -15.01 24.44
CA MET A 6 -19.43 -14.50 23.11
C MET A 6 -18.45 -13.32 23.23
N LEU A 7 -17.20 -13.52 22.82
CA LEU A 7 -16.21 -12.45 22.72
C LEU A 7 -16.66 -11.46 21.65
N THR A 8 -17.14 -10.28 22.07
CA THR A 8 -17.35 -9.16 21.17
C THR A 8 -16.01 -8.61 20.69
N PRO A 9 -15.80 -8.37 19.39
CA PRO A 9 -14.54 -7.83 18.86
C PRO A 9 -14.48 -6.31 19.12
N THR A 10 -14.25 -5.90 20.37
CA THR A 10 -14.28 -4.47 20.73
C THR A 10 -13.07 -3.98 21.54
N ASN A 11 -11.94 -4.68 21.49
CA ASN A 11 -10.72 -4.19 22.14
C ASN A 11 -9.44 -4.40 21.32
N GLN A 12 -9.47 -4.04 20.04
CA GLN A 12 -8.22 -3.59 19.43
C GLN A 12 -7.95 -2.17 19.92
N VAL A 13 -7.05 -2.04 20.90
CA VAL A 13 -6.49 -0.76 21.31
C VAL A 13 -5.87 -0.12 20.08
N ARG A 14 -6.58 0.83 19.44
CA ARG A 14 -6.02 1.65 18.37
C ARG A 14 -4.84 2.42 18.96
N LYS A 15 -3.63 1.99 18.63
CA LYS A 15 -2.41 2.72 18.99
C LYS A 15 -2.46 4.05 18.24
N PRO A 16 -2.49 5.21 18.92
CA PRO A 16 -2.73 6.50 18.26
C PRO A 16 -1.66 6.87 17.22
N TRP A 17 -0.47 6.27 17.29
CA TRP A 17 0.61 6.45 16.32
C TRP A 17 0.57 5.50 15.12
N ALA A 18 -0.19 4.39 15.18
CA ALA A 18 -0.21 3.39 14.12
C ALA A 18 -0.69 3.95 12.76
N PRO A 19 -1.72 4.81 12.70
CA PRO A 19 -2.12 5.44 11.43
C PRO A 19 -1.03 6.36 10.86
N ALA A 20 -0.36 7.15 11.71
CA ALA A 20 0.68 8.08 11.27
C ALA A 20 1.91 7.36 10.67
N VAL A 21 2.33 6.25 11.28
CA VAL A 21 3.47 5.46 10.77
C VAL A 21 3.09 4.69 9.51
N ALA A 22 1.88 4.12 9.44
CA ALA A 22 1.40 3.43 8.24
C ALA A 22 1.31 4.40 7.05
N ASN A 23 0.73 5.59 7.25
CA ASN A 23 0.64 6.63 6.22
C ASN A 23 2.03 7.09 5.76
N ALA A 24 3.01 7.16 6.65
CA ALA A 24 4.40 7.48 6.28
C ALA A 24 5.02 6.37 5.41
N GLY A 25 4.69 5.11 5.66
CA GLY A 25 5.08 3.98 4.80
C GLY A 25 4.43 4.04 3.41
N ASP A 26 3.15 4.39 3.34
CA ASP A 26 2.43 4.63 2.10
C ASP A 26 3.01 5.80 1.28
N TRP A 27 3.41 6.88 1.95
CA TRP A 27 4.12 7.97 1.29
C TRP A 27 5.50 7.52 0.77
N TYR A 28 6.29 6.86 1.61
CA TYR A 28 7.65 6.49 1.28
C TYR A 28 7.72 5.53 0.08
N ARG A 29 6.81 4.55 0.01
CA ARG A 29 6.79 3.60 -1.12
C ARG A 29 6.54 4.31 -2.47
N ILE A 30 5.64 5.29 -2.50
CA ILE A 30 5.32 6.04 -3.71
C ILE A 30 6.54 6.88 -4.12
N VAL A 31 7.11 7.65 -3.20
CA VAL A 31 8.28 8.51 -3.47
C VAL A 31 9.49 7.69 -3.91
N ALA A 32 9.74 6.55 -3.27
CA ALA A 32 10.85 5.67 -3.62
C ALA A 32 10.70 5.10 -5.03
N ILE A 33 9.53 4.56 -5.37
CA ILE A 33 9.28 4.00 -6.72
C ILE A 33 9.24 5.09 -7.78
N ARG A 34 8.69 6.27 -7.50
CA ARG A 34 8.76 7.39 -8.45
C ARG A 34 10.21 7.80 -8.71
N LYS A 35 11.06 7.85 -7.69
CA LYS A 35 12.45 8.29 -7.82
C LYS A 35 13.35 7.26 -8.50
N TYR A 36 13.20 5.98 -8.16
CA TYR A 36 14.16 4.93 -8.56
C TYR A 36 13.57 3.89 -9.52
N GLY A 37 12.24 3.84 -9.65
CA GLY A 37 11.54 2.73 -10.29
C GLY A 37 11.72 1.43 -9.50
N GLY A 38 11.52 0.31 -10.19
CA GLY A 38 11.72 -1.02 -9.63
C GLY A 38 10.47 -1.54 -8.95
N VAL A 39 10.65 -2.23 -7.82
CA VAL A 39 9.59 -2.98 -7.16
C VAL A 39 9.53 -2.64 -5.68
N TYR A 40 8.32 -2.38 -5.19
CA TYR A 40 8.02 -2.30 -3.78
C TYR A 40 7.19 -3.53 -3.35
N MET A 41 7.47 -4.03 -2.15
CA MET A 41 6.68 -5.02 -1.45
C MET A 41 6.63 -4.66 0.03
N ASP A 42 5.50 -4.89 0.69
CA ASP A 42 5.40 -4.76 2.13
C ASP A 42 6.41 -5.70 2.81
N SER A 43 6.96 -5.27 3.94
CA SER A 43 8.04 -6.00 4.64
C SER A 43 7.62 -7.37 5.18
N ASP A 44 6.33 -7.62 5.30
CA ASP A 44 5.73 -8.87 5.76
C ASP A 44 5.31 -9.79 4.59
N ASN A 45 5.55 -9.39 3.34
CA ASN A 45 5.33 -10.25 2.19
C ASN A 45 6.35 -11.41 2.16
N ILE A 46 5.84 -12.63 1.97
CA ILE A 46 6.66 -13.83 1.78
C ILE A 46 6.60 -14.20 0.29
N PRO A 47 7.66 -13.98 -0.50
CA PRO A 47 7.66 -14.33 -1.91
C PRO A 47 7.65 -15.85 -2.07
N LEU A 48 6.64 -16.37 -2.77
CA LEU A 48 6.51 -17.80 -3.08
C LEU A 48 7.11 -18.17 -4.43
N ARG A 49 7.39 -17.18 -5.27
CA ARG A 49 7.94 -17.31 -6.62
C ARG A 49 8.93 -16.17 -6.92
N PRO A 50 9.82 -16.33 -7.90
CA PRO A 50 10.71 -15.25 -8.37
C PRO A 50 9.94 -14.00 -8.79
N LEU A 51 10.59 -12.85 -8.66
CA LEU A 51 9.99 -11.54 -8.95
C LEU A 51 9.69 -11.38 -10.45
N GLU A 52 10.56 -11.96 -11.28
CA GLU A 52 10.50 -11.95 -12.74
C GLU A 52 9.29 -12.71 -13.30
N GLU A 53 8.60 -13.52 -12.48
CA GLU A 53 7.36 -14.19 -12.91
C GLU A 53 6.17 -13.23 -13.04
N TRP A 54 6.19 -12.08 -12.35
CA TRP A 54 5.09 -11.12 -12.40
C TRP A 54 5.51 -9.70 -12.77
N VAL A 55 6.80 -9.39 -12.73
CA VAL A 55 7.35 -8.10 -13.15
C VAL A 55 8.00 -8.21 -14.53
N ASP A 56 7.38 -7.58 -15.51
CA ASP A 56 8.00 -7.33 -16.81
C ASP A 56 8.77 -6.00 -16.76
N VAL A 57 10.10 -6.09 -16.72
CA VAL A 57 10.99 -4.90 -16.67
C VAL A 57 11.01 -4.10 -17.97
N THR A 58 10.43 -4.63 -19.06
CA THR A 58 10.33 -3.94 -20.36
C THR A 58 9.06 -3.09 -20.47
N MET A 59 8.10 -3.29 -19.57
CA MET A 59 6.86 -2.53 -19.53
C MET A 59 7.06 -1.09 -19.05
N SER A 60 6.39 -0.16 -19.73
CA SER A 60 6.34 1.25 -19.35
C SER A 60 5.22 1.58 -18.37
N ALA A 61 4.32 0.63 -18.11
CA ALA A 61 3.18 0.79 -17.23
C ALA A 61 3.49 0.32 -15.80
N LEU A 62 2.74 0.85 -14.84
CA LEU A 62 2.71 0.30 -13.49
C LEU A 62 2.09 -1.11 -13.52
N GLN A 63 2.67 -2.01 -12.76
CA GLN A 63 2.26 -3.41 -12.61
C GLN A 63 1.98 -3.66 -11.13
N GLY A 64 0.91 -4.40 -10.83
CA GLY A 64 0.52 -4.67 -9.47
C GLY A 64 -0.65 -5.63 -9.42
N PHE A 65 -1.15 -5.86 -8.22
CA PHE A 65 -2.20 -6.84 -7.96
C PHE A 65 -3.50 -6.16 -7.60
N ARG A 66 -4.62 -6.80 -7.92
CA ARG A 66 -5.93 -6.37 -7.43
C ARG A 66 -5.98 -6.53 -5.91
N GLU A 67 -6.60 -5.58 -5.24
CA GLU A 67 -6.87 -5.68 -3.81
C GLU A 67 -7.84 -6.85 -3.52
N VAL A 68 -7.54 -7.64 -2.50
CA VAL A 68 -8.28 -8.86 -2.17
C VAL A 68 -9.67 -8.53 -1.62
N PHE A 69 -9.79 -7.40 -0.90
CA PHE A 69 -11.02 -7.01 -0.23
C PHE A 69 -11.84 -5.94 -0.98
N ALA A 70 -11.37 -5.49 -2.14
CA ALA A 70 -12.04 -4.44 -2.91
C ALA A 70 -12.02 -4.77 -4.41
N SER A 71 -13.20 -4.78 -5.03
CA SER A 71 -13.41 -5.38 -6.35
C SER A 71 -12.81 -4.59 -7.52
N TYR A 72 -12.36 -3.35 -7.33
CA TYR A 72 -11.93 -2.46 -8.42
C TYR A 72 -10.73 -1.56 -8.09
N ILE A 73 -9.93 -1.90 -7.08
CA ILE A 73 -8.73 -1.14 -6.76
C ILE A 73 -7.50 -2.03 -6.82
N MET A 74 -6.37 -1.43 -7.15
CA MET A 74 -5.07 -2.07 -7.04
C MET A 74 -4.57 -1.94 -5.61
N GLY A 75 -4.03 -3.02 -5.05
CA GLY A 75 -3.36 -2.98 -3.77
C GLY A 75 -2.03 -2.24 -3.88
N ASN A 76 -1.67 -1.45 -2.87
CA ASN A 76 -0.37 -0.77 -2.80
C ASN A 76 0.69 -1.60 -2.04
N TRP A 77 0.33 -2.80 -1.58
CA TRP A 77 1.18 -3.72 -0.81
C TRP A 77 2.27 -4.39 -1.65
N ALA A 78 2.08 -4.53 -2.97
CA ALA A 78 3.14 -4.89 -3.91
C ALA A 78 2.86 -4.34 -5.31
N PHE A 79 3.83 -3.58 -5.85
CA PHE A 79 3.74 -3.03 -7.20
C PHE A 79 5.12 -2.72 -7.78
N ALA A 80 5.20 -2.69 -9.10
CA ALA A 80 6.38 -2.36 -9.87
C ALA A 80 6.07 -1.24 -10.86
N SER A 81 7.02 -0.35 -11.10
CA SER A 81 6.86 0.71 -12.10
C SER A 81 8.21 1.23 -12.56
N PRO A 82 8.31 1.71 -13.81
CA PRO A 82 9.41 2.60 -14.20
C PRO A 82 9.44 3.85 -13.30
N PRO A 83 10.61 4.51 -13.18
CA PRO A 83 10.68 5.79 -12.47
C PRO A 83 9.84 6.86 -13.19
N ASP A 84 9.31 7.79 -12.40
CA ASP A 84 8.66 9.04 -12.82
C ASP A 84 7.58 8.90 -13.91
N THR A 85 6.72 7.89 -13.80
CA THR A 85 5.54 7.75 -14.67
C THR A 85 4.44 8.76 -14.33
N PRO A 86 3.59 9.17 -15.29
CA PRO A 86 2.45 10.06 -15.02
C PRO A 86 1.53 9.54 -13.91
N PHE A 87 1.34 8.22 -13.84
CA PHE A 87 0.53 7.60 -12.79
C PHE A 87 1.10 7.85 -11.40
N LEU A 88 2.42 7.67 -11.21
CA LEU A 88 3.07 7.91 -9.91
C LEU A 88 3.08 9.39 -9.52
N GLN A 89 3.19 10.30 -10.49
CA GLN A 89 3.08 11.74 -10.24
C GLN A 89 1.68 12.10 -9.73
N CYS A 90 0.63 11.60 -10.39
CA CYS A 90 -0.74 11.75 -9.92
C CYS A 90 -0.93 11.13 -8.54
N TRP A 91 -0.45 9.90 -8.33
CA TRP A 91 -0.63 9.21 -7.06
C TRP A 91 0.06 9.95 -5.89
N GLU A 92 1.28 10.43 -6.08
CA GLU A 92 1.96 11.25 -5.06
C GLU A 92 1.19 12.53 -4.76
N GLN A 93 0.68 13.22 -5.80
CA GLN A 93 -0.11 14.43 -5.63
C GLN A 93 -1.42 14.18 -4.88
N GLU A 94 -2.15 13.13 -5.22
CA GLU A 94 -3.39 12.73 -4.54
C GLU A 94 -3.12 12.38 -3.07
N PHE A 95 -2.02 11.66 -2.79
CA PHE A 95 -1.64 11.33 -1.41
C PHE A 95 -1.28 12.58 -0.61
N ALA A 96 -0.53 13.52 -1.21
CA ALA A 96 -0.19 14.78 -0.58
C ALA A 96 -1.44 15.62 -0.24
N THR A 97 -2.42 15.66 -1.14
CA THR A 97 -3.71 16.32 -0.89
C THR A 97 -4.46 15.65 0.27
N ALA A 98 -4.55 14.32 0.28
CA ALA A 98 -5.22 13.57 1.34
C ALA A 98 -4.59 13.78 2.73
N LEU A 99 -3.26 13.92 2.81
CA LEU A 99 -2.57 14.24 4.06
C LEU A 99 -2.91 15.64 4.58
N GLN A 100 -3.10 16.61 3.68
CA GLN A 100 -3.51 17.98 4.05
C GLN A 100 -4.95 18.00 4.58
N ASP A 101 -5.87 17.29 3.91
CA ASP A 101 -7.27 17.22 4.33
C ASP A 101 -7.44 16.54 5.70
N MET A 102 -6.62 15.51 6.00
CA MET A 102 -6.62 14.89 7.34
C MET A 102 -6.11 15.80 8.44
N SER A 103 -5.32 16.84 8.13
CA SER A 103 -4.87 17.83 9.12
C SER A 103 -5.94 18.88 9.47
N ALA A 104 -7.04 18.92 8.72
CA ALA A 104 -8.17 19.83 8.93
C ALA A 104 -9.24 19.27 9.88
N TYR A 105 -9.09 18.03 10.36
CA TYR A 105 -9.97 17.36 11.33
C TYR A 105 -9.23 17.04 12.63
#